data_AF-A0A659UHP9-F1
#
_entry.id   AF-A0A659UHP9-F1
#
_cell.length_a   1.000
_cell.length_b   1.000
_cell.length_c   1.000
_cell.angle_alpha   90.00
_cell.angle_beta   90.00
_cell.angle_gamma   90.00
#
_symmetry.space_group_name_H-M   'P 1'
#
loop_
_entity.id
_entity.type
_entity.pdbx_description
1 polymer ?
#
loop_
_entity_poly.entity_id
_entity_poly.type
_entity_poly.pdbx_seq_one_letter_code
_entity_poly.pdbx_strand_id
1 'polypeptide(L)'
;MRLVVVVLLTLQLAFISVGLGMLLALMLALLRLSGSLVLQWIARAYIFAFRSTPLLVQIFLLYYGLGQFEAIRYSVLWPILRQPYWCAIIALAL
;
A
#
# COMPACT_ATOMS: atom_id res chain seq x y z
N MET A 1 24.61 9.35 -16.30
CA MET A 1 24.44 9.35 -14.82
C MET A 1 22.98 9.35 -14.36
N ARG A 2 22.07 10.17 -14.93
CA ARG A 2 20.65 10.25 -14.49
C ARG A 2 19.88 8.91 -14.54
N LEU A 3 20.12 8.07 -15.54
CA LEU A 3 19.48 6.75 -15.66
C LEU A 3 19.83 5.80 -14.51
N VAL A 4 21.08 5.81 -14.06
CA VAL A 4 21.54 4.92 -12.97
C VAL A 4 20.81 5.25 -11.66
N VAL A 5 20.61 6.53 -11.37
CA VAL A 5 19.88 6.99 -10.18
C VAL A 5 18.42 6.55 -10.22
N VAL A 6 17.77 6.67 -11.39
CA VAL A 6 16.37 6.28 -11.55
C VAL A 6 16.21 4.76 -11.43
N VAL A 7 17.10 3.98 -12.02
CA VAL A 7 17.09 2.51 -11.90
C VAL A 7 17.30 2.09 -10.44
N LEU A 8 18.22 2.73 -9.72
CA LEU A 8 18.46 2.40 -8.32
C LEU A 8 17.23 2.74 -7.46
N LEU A 9 16.58 3.87 -7.73
CA LEU A 9 15.35 4.26 -7.07
C LEU A 9 14.22 3.26 -7.35
N THR A 10 13.99 2.86 -8.60
CA THR A 10 12.93 1.87 -8.92
C THR A 10 13.19 0.52 -8.27
N LEU A 11 14.44 0.05 -8.24
CA LEU A 11 14.82 -1.17 -7.53
C LEU A 11 14.54 -1.03 -6.03
N GLN A 12 14.92 0.09 -5.42
CA GLN A 12 14.65 0.34 -4.01
C GLN A 12 13.15 0.32 -3.70
N LEU A 13 12.32 1.01 -4.51
CA LEU A 13 10.86 0.95 -4.34
C LEU A 13 10.34 -0.47 -4.51
N ALA A 14 10.80 -1.21 -5.52
CA ALA A 14 10.35 -2.56 -5.80
C ALA A 14 10.67 -3.51 -4.63
N PHE A 15 11.91 -3.53 -4.16
CA PHE A 15 12.31 -4.43 -3.06
C PHE A 15 11.55 -4.13 -1.76
N ILE A 16 11.40 -2.85 -1.40
CA ILE A 16 10.67 -2.46 -0.18
C ILE A 16 9.20 -2.84 -0.31
N SER A 17 8.56 -2.49 -1.43
CA SER A 17 7.12 -2.72 -1.61
C SER A 17 6.78 -4.20 -1.71
N VAL A 18 7.59 -4.99 -2.44
CA VAL A 18 7.42 -6.44 -2.53
C VAL A 18 7.64 -7.10 -1.18
N GLY A 19 8.66 -6.67 -0.41
CA GLY A 19 8.90 -7.19 0.93
C GLY A 19 7.72 -6.97 1.89
N LEU A 20 7.19 -5.74 1.91
CA LEU A 20 6.01 -5.40 2.72
C LEU A 20 4.75 -6.14 2.25
N GLY A 21 4.53 -6.19 0.93
CA GLY A 21 3.40 -6.89 0.34
C GLY A 21 3.44 -8.40 0.54
N MET A 22 4.63 -9.02 0.54
CA MET A 22 4.80 -10.44 0.89
C MET A 22 4.45 -10.70 2.35
N LEU A 23 4.90 -9.85 3.27
CA LEU A 23 4.55 -9.97 4.69
C LEU A 23 3.03 -9.87 4.89
N LEU A 24 2.40 -8.88 4.25
CA LEU A 24 0.95 -8.70 4.30
C LEU A 24 0.19 -9.88 3.67
N ALA A 25 0.65 -10.37 2.51
CA ALA A 25 0.08 -11.53 1.84
C ALA A 25 0.16 -12.78 2.71
N LEU A 26 1.27 -12.99 3.43
CA LEU A 26 1.41 -14.08 4.39
C LEU A 26 0.39 -13.96 5.53
N MET A 27 0.24 -12.77 6.13
CA MET A 27 -0.77 -12.54 7.18
C MET A 27 -2.19 -12.82 6.67
N LEU A 28 -2.54 -12.33 5.48
CA LEU A 28 -3.84 -12.56 4.86
C LEU A 28 -4.08 -14.04 4.53
N ALA A 29 -3.04 -14.76 4.09
CA ALA A 29 -3.12 -16.20 3.86
C ALA A 29 -3.43 -16.95 5.15
N LEU A 30 -2.77 -16.61 6.26
CA LEU A 30 -3.05 -17.18 7.58
C LEU A 30 -4.47 -16.88 8.04
N LEU A 31 -4.97 -15.64 7.85
CA LEU A 31 -6.36 -15.28 8.15
C LEU A 31 -7.36 -16.08 7.32
N ARG A 32 -7.08 -16.34 6.04
CA ARG A 32 -7.93 -17.17 5.16
C ARG A 32 -7.96 -18.63 5.55
N LEU A 33 -6.87 -19.15 6.10
CA LEU A 33 -6.77 -20.53 6.58
C LEU A 33 -7.30 -20.71 8.01
N SER A 34 -7.60 -19.61 8.70
CA SER A 34 -8.16 -19.67 10.04
C SER A 34 -9.55 -20.33 10.04
N GLY A 35 -9.87 -21.04 11.12
CA GLY A 35 -11.20 -21.66 11.29
C GLY A 35 -12.33 -20.65 11.54
N SER A 36 -12.03 -19.37 11.74
CA SER A 36 -13.02 -18.33 12.02
C SER A 36 -13.59 -17.73 10.73
N LEU A 37 -14.91 -17.80 10.58
CA LEU A 37 -15.60 -17.20 9.43
C LEU A 37 -15.32 -15.69 9.33
N VAL A 38 -15.24 -14.98 10.46
CA VAL A 38 -15.01 -13.53 10.48
C VAL A 38 -13.63 -13.18 9.91
N LEU A 39 -12.57 -13.89 10.34
CA LEU A 39 -11.21 -13.64 9.85
C LEU A 39 -11.08 -13.97 8.37
N GLN A 40 -11.72 -15.05 7.91
CA GLN A 40 -11.76 -15.39 6.49
C GLN A 40 -12.47 -14.31 5.67
N TRP A 41 -13.59 -13.77 6.18
CA TRP A 41 -14.32 -12.68 5.52
C TRP A 41 -13.51 -11.40 5.44
N ILE A 42 -12.81 -11.02 6.52
CA ILE A 42 -11.92 -9.85 6.52
C ILE A 42 -10.84 -10.00 5.45
N ALA A 43 -10.17 -11.15 5.39
CA ALA A 43 -9.13 -11.39 4.39
C ALA A 43 -9.69 -11.39 2.96
N ARG A 44 -10.88 -11.96 2.73
CA ARG A 44 -11.56 -11.92 1.41
C ARG A 44 -11.93 -10.49 1.01
N ALA A 45 -12.49 -9.70 1.94
CA ALA A 45 -12.87 -8.32 1.69
C ALA A 45 -11.64 -7.46 1.36
N TYR A 46 -10.55 -7.62 2.11
CA TYR A 46 -9.27 -6.97 1.82
C TYR A 46 -8.79 -7.33 0.41
N ILE A 47 -8.66 -8.63 0.11
CA ILE A 47 -8.15 -9.08 -1.19
C ILE A 47 -9.03 -8.56 -2.32
N PHE A 48 -10.35 -8.61 -2.16
CA PHE A 48 -11.29 -8.08 -3.15
C PHE A 48 -11.08 -6.59 -3.38
N ALA A 49 -11.01 -5.77 -2.33
CA ALA A 49 -10.88 -4.32 -2.45
C ALA A 49 -9.57 -3.90 -3.13
N PHE A 50 -8.43 -4.47 -2.72
CA PHE A 50 -7.12 -4.05 -3.23
C PHE A 50 -6.69 -4.74 -4.53
N ARG A 51 -7.14 -5.98 -4.80
CA ARG A 51 -6.82 -6.65 -6.08
C ARG A 51 -7.73 -6.25 -7.24
N SER A 52 -8.94 -5.77 -6.96
CA SER A 52 -9.86 -5.31 -8.01
C SER A 52 -9.71 -3.83 -8.36
N THR A 53 -9.00 -3.05 -7.54
CA THR A 53 -8.80 -1.62 -7.78
C THR A 53 -7.56 -1.37 -8.65
N PRO A 54 -7.65 -0.49 -9.67
CA PRO A 54 -6.48 -0.13 -10.46
C PRO A 54 -5.40 0.54 -9.59
N LEU A 55 -4.14 0.16 -9.77
CA LEU A 55 -3.01 0.72 -9.02
C LEU A 55 -2.96 2.26 -9.09
N LEU A 56 -3.28 2.83 -10.27
CA LEU A 56 -3.35 4.28 -10.45
C LEU A 56 -4.38 4.92 -9.51
N VAL A 57 -5.53 4.28 -9.32
CA VAL A 57 -6.60 4.76 -8.42
C VAL A 57 -6.11 4.70 -6.98
N GLN A 58 -5.43 3.64 -6.57
CA GLN A 58 -4.87 3.54 -5.22
C GLN A 58 -3.87 4.66 -4.92
N ILE A 59 -2.92 4.90 -5.82
CA ILE A 59 -1.94 5.99 -5.68
C ILE A 59 -2.66 7.36 -5.65
N PHE A 60 -3.65 7.55 -6.52
CA PHE A 60 -4.42 8.79 -6.56
C PHE A 60 -5.18 9.04 -5.26
N LEU A 61 -5.86 8.02 -4.72
CA LEU A 61 -6.58 8.11 -3.45
C LEU A 61 -5.63 8.37 -2.27
N LEU A 62 -4.47 7.71 -2.23
CA LEU A 62 -3.48 7.93 -1.17
C LEU A 62 -2.88 9.34 -1.21
N TYR A 63 -2.51 9.82 -2.40
CA TYR A 63 -1.79 11.08 -2.54
C TYR A 63 -2.71 12.30 -2.52
N TYR A 64 -3.80 12.26 -3.30
CA TYR A 64 -4.73 13.38 -3.43
C TYR A 64 -5.95 13.24 -2.53
N GLY A 65 -6.47 12.01 -2.39
CA GLY A 65 -7.68 11.74 -1.61
C GLY A 65 -7.47 11.95 -0.11
N LEU A 66 -6.44 11.34 0.49
CA LEU A 66 -6.17 11.48 1.93
C LEU A 66 -5.87 12.93 2.33
N GLY A 67 -5.27 13.73 1.44
CA GLY A 67 -5.00 15.14 1.68
C GLY A 67 -6.24 16.04 1.79
N GLN A 68 -7.42 15.58 1.35
CA GLN A 68 -8.66 16.34 1.49
C GLN A 68 -9.17 16.37 2.94
N PHE A 69 -8.81 15.37 3.74
CA PHE A 69 -9.30 15.26 5.11
C PHE A 69 -8.43 16.07 6.07
N GLU A 70 -9.01 17.06 6.74
CA GLU A 70 -8.31 17.89 7.74
C GLU A 70 -7.66 17.07 8.85
N ALA A 71 -8.37 16.04 9.33
CA ALA A 71 -7.85 15.12 10.34
C ALA A 71 -6.52 14.46 9.91
N ILE A 72 -6.36 14.13 8.63
CA ILE A 72 -5.13 13.55 8.11
C ILE A 72 -4.04 14.62 7.99
N ARG A 73 -4.37 15.82 7.50
CA ARG A 73 -3.42 16.92 7.33
C ARG A 73 -2.78 17.40 8.64
N TYR A 74 -3.54 17.38 9.74
CA TYR A 74 -3.01 17.71 11.07
C TYR A 74 -2.41 16.51 11.82
N SER A 75 -2.52 15.31 11.25
CA SER A 75 -1.95 14.12 11.86
C SER A 75 -0.44 14.02 11.69
N VAL A 76 0.17 13.22 12.56
CA VAL A 76 1.61 12.85 12.50
C VAL A 76 1.97 12.12 11.20
N LEU A 77 0.99 11.57 10.48
CA LEU A 77 1.20 10.83 9.23
C LEU A 77 1.37 11.77 8.02
N TRP A 78 0.93 13.03 8.11
CA TRP A 78 0.94 13.95 6.97
C TRP A 78 2.32 14.19 6.33
N PRO A 79 3.43 14.35 7.08
CA PRO A 79 4.77 14.49 6.49
C PRO A 79 5.21 13.29 5.64
N ILE A 80 4.67 12.10 5.93
CA ILE A 80 4.93 10.85 5.20
C ILE A 80 3.98 10.75 4.01
N LEU A 81 2.67 10.91 4.23
CA LEU A 81 1.63 10.75 3.22
C LEU A 81 1.63 11.84 2.14
N ARG A 82 2.25 13.00 2.39
CA ARG A 82 2.40 14.05 1.37
C ARG A 82 3.50 13.76 0.34
N GLN A 83 4.35 12.76 0.58
CA GLN A 83 5.49 12.46 -0.28
C GLN A 83 5.12 11.33 -1.26
N PRO A 84 5.35 11.50 -2.58
CA PRO A 84 4.96 10.51 -3.57
C PRO A 84 5.70 9.18 -3.40
N TYR A 85 6.91 9.20 -2.84
CA TYR A 85 7.71 8.01 -2.55
C TYR A 85 7.00 7.04 -1.58
N TRP A 86 6.51 7.54 -0.44
CA TRP A 86 5.83 6.72 0.56
C TRP A 86 4.46 6.25 0.06
N CYS A 87 3.72 7.11 -0.66
CA CYS A 87 2.47 6.71 -1.28
C CYS A 87 2.66 5.57 -2.28
N ALA A 88 3.72 5.62 -3.09
CA ALA A 88 4.02 4.55 -4.03
C ALA A 88 4.34 3.23 -3.32
N ILE A 89 5.14 3.26 -2.24
CA ILE A 89 5.44 2.06 -1.46
C ILE A 89 4.17 1.45 -0.87
N ILE A 90 3.30 2.28 -0.27
CA ILE A 90 2.04 1.83 0.32
C ILE A 90 1.12 1.24 -0.76
N ALA A 91 0.90 1.94 -1.87
CA ALA A 91 0.05 1.45 -2.95
C ALA A 91 0.57 0.14 -3.58
N LEU A 92 1.88 0.02 -3.77
CA LEU A 92 2.49 -1.19 -4.35
C LEU A 92 2.47 -2.38 -3.37
N ALA A 93 2.44 -2.12 -2.07
CA ALA A 93 2.43 -3.16 -1.05
C ALA A 93 1.02 -3.71 -0.73
N LEU A 94 -0.02 -2.91 -0.96
CA LEU A 94 -1.41 -3.25 -0.60
C LEU A 94 -2.05 -4.31 -1.53
#